data_AF-A0A1T4V1V9-F1
#
_entry.id   AF-A0A1T4V1V9-F1
#
_cell.length_a   1.000
_cell.length_b   1.000
_cell.length_c   1.000
_cell.angle_alpha   90.00
_cell.angle_beta   90.00
_cell.angle_gamma   90.00
#
_symmetry.space_group_name_H-M   'P 1'
#
loop_
_entity.id
_entity.type
_entity.pdbx_description
1 polymer ?
#
loop_
_entity_poly.entity_id
_entity_poly.type
_entity_poly.pdbx_seq_one_letter_code
_entity_poly.pdbx_strand_id
1 'polypeptide(L)'
;MSDPIGRIRGSNVYNVIENGIDNNNESVKVQGDLGPKRAPNPSERNSEISFKGGVVYNNAPIPDNYKAAIESIRQDKPSNTFKSALGRAVLWIVNLFKGVKSSSSLSTAAKLEVLRGKKPNPLPDNVQNKNSPYLFTNEQLGNLCGLTNGCKIKYFHNNNDDNKGYKEILFPHGEPRLSDIKQNPELQDCWFLSSISSMLQSEGVESISRLFSESKVPGNVVVRLGTNLYDVPMGRITDSSGDKFGSNSANWVIALENAMLMHQALSSETPDINNPRSVEDYKSQIRMPMRYPSEGLKALHGYKPDGAHVEFKSMDWEFHTVENGVYRISKLLELGKPVIIGHSRPNSGKIALRDGIAPGHAVTVLEVVPNGFKILDPYGQVKTLAKNSITDYVMHSIRDISEPDDKYSFLTAAVPKEPEPEMQPEVKQAVENDKDDF
;
A
#
# COMPACT_ATOMS: atom_id res chain seq x y z
N MET A 1 59.61 10.56 -16.77
CA MET A 1 60.11 10.65 -18.16
C MET A 1 59.38 9.58 -18.94
N SER A 2 58.66 9.78 -20.05
CA SER A 2 58.35 10.92 -20.92
C SER A 2 57.32 10.39 -21.93
N ASP A 3 56.30 11.19 -22.24
CA ASP A 3 55.30 11.09 -23.34
C ASP A 3 55.93 10.86 -24.74
N PRO A 4 55.22 10.48 -25.85
CA PRO A 4 53.94 11.10 -26.25
C PRO A 4 52.90 10.37 -27.17
N ILE A 5 51.67 10.90 -27.12
CA ILE A 5 50.75 11.32 -28.20
C ILE A 5 50.49 10.37 -29.39
N GLY A 6 49.25 9.87 -29.47
CA GLY A 6 48.62 9.30 -30.67
C GLY A 6 47.26 9.95 -30.96
N ARG A 7 47.20 10.67 -32.09
CA ARG A 7 46.16 11.58 -32.57
C ARG A 7 44.71 11.07 -32.69
N ILE A 8 43.81 12.02 -32.47
CA ILE A 8 42.40 12.09 -32.84
C ILE A 8 42.21 12.07 -34.38
N ARG A 9 41.25 11.27 -34.86
CA ARG A 9 40.39 11.54 -36.04
C ARG A 9 38.96 11.47 -35.49
N GLY A 10 38.08 12.48 -35.57
CA GLY A 10 37.87 13.46 -36.62
C GLY A 10 36.66 13.04 -37.45
N SER A 11 35.44 13.16 -36.89
CA SER A 11 34.19 13.01 -37.62
C SER A 11 33.43 14.33 -37.56
N ASN A 12 33.43 15.01 -38.70
CA ASN A 12 32.73 16.26 -38.96
C ASN A 12 31.22 16.10 -38.79
N VAL A 13 30.59 17.00 -38.04
CA VAL A 13 29.19 17.36 -38.26
C VAL A 13 29.12 18.88 -38.34
N TYR A 14 28.53 19.35 -39.43
CA TYR A 14 28.47 20.73 -39.87
C TYR A 14 27.66 21.60 -38.89
N ASN A 15 28.25 22.71 -38.44
CA ASN A 15 27.51 23.85 -37.94
C ASN A 15 26.99 24.64 -39.15
N VAL A 16 25.67 24.75 -39.27
CA VAL A 16 25.03 25.86 -39.97
C VAL A 16 24.37 26.70 -38.89
N ILE A 17 25.06 27.77 -38.48
CA ILE A 17 24.46 28.91 -37.78
C ILE A 17 24.66 30.09 -38.73
N GLU A 18 23.58 30.64 -39.27
CA GLU A 18 23.55 32.03 -39.73
C GLU A 18 22.82 32.87 -38.68
N ASN A 19 23.61 33.77 -38.06
CA ASN A 19 23.36 35.16 -37.65
C ASN A 19 21.93 35.57 -37.28
N GLY A 20 21.65 36.27 -36.17
CA GLY A 20 22.51 37.00 -35.24
C GLY A 20 21.67 37.92 -34.34
N ILE A 21 22.36 38.83 -33.66
CA ILE A 21 21.90 39.95 -32.79
C ILE A 21 22.09 39.68 -31.27
N ASP A 22 23.33 39.92 -30.84
CA ASP A 22 23.78 40.98 -29.92
C ASP A 22 23.11 41.22 -28.54
N ASN A 23 23.95 40.96 -27.52
CA ASN A 23 24.48 41.90 -26.51
C ASN A 23 23.69 42.28 -25.23
N ASN A 24 24.46 42.10 -24.14
CA ASN A 24 24.55 42.89 -22.90
C ASN A 24 23.50 42.69 -21.80
N ASN A 25 23.89 41.94 -20.76
CA ASN A 25 24.13 42.54 -19.45
C ASN A 25 24.84 41.58 -18.49
N GLU A 26 26.10 41.91 -18.19
CA GLU A 26 26.81 41.43 -17.01
C GLU A 26 26.30 42.12 -15.73
N SER A 27 26.42 41.38 -14.63
CA SER A 27 26.52 41.83 -13.24
C SER A 27 25.22 42.14 -12.46
N VAL A 28 24.83 41.20 -11.58
CA VAL A 28 24.38 41.54 -10.22
C VAL A 28 24.92 40.49 -9.24
N LYS A 29 25.75 40.95 -8.30
CA LYS A 29 26.20 40.26 -7.08
C LYS A 29 25.00 39.90 -6.21
N VAL A 30 24.93 38.67 -5.69
CA VAL A 30 24.00 38.35 -4.59
C VAL A 30 24.79 38.29 -3.29
N GLN A 31 24.40 39.21 -2.43
CA GLN A 31 24.83 39.50 -1.08
C GLN A 31 24.36 38.37 -0.13
N GLY A 32 25.18 38.02 0.85
CA GLY A 32 24.89 36.95 1.81
C GLY A 32 23.70 37.26 2.70
N ASP A 33 22.82 36.28 2.87
CA ASP A 33 21.74 36.30 3.84
C ASP A 33 22.11 35.39 5.03
N LEU A 34 22.59 36.02 6.09
CA LEU A 34 22.86 35.41 7.40
C LEU A 34 21.57 35.42 8.23
N GLY A 35 20.72 34.42 8.01
CA GLY A 35 19.62 34.07 8.91
C GLY A 35 19.90 32.74 9.64
N PRO A 36 19.28 32.48 10.80
CA PRO A 36 19.47 31.21 11.51
C PRO A 36 19.04 30.06 10.60
N LYS A 37 19.98 29.13 10.33
CA LYS A 37 19.74 27.94 9.51
C LYS A 37 18.50 27.21 10.04
N ARG A 38 17.41 27.22 9.28
CA ARG A 38 16.37 26.19 9.41
C ARG A 38 17.09 24.83 9.35
N ALA A 39 16.72 23.92 10.23
CA ALA A 39 17.14 22.53 10.10
C ALA A 39 16.81 22.08 8.65
N PRO A 40 17.76 21.44 7.94
CA PRO A 40 17.55 21.07 6.54
C PRO A 40 16.34 20.15 6.45
N ASN A 41 15.53 20.37 5.42
CA ASN A 41 14.37 19.54 5.14
C ASN A 41 14.88 18.12 4.83
N PRO A 42 14.28 17.03 5.37
CA PRO A 42 14.75 15.66 5.12
C PRO A 42 14.81 15.30 3.63
N SER A 43 14.02 15.98 2.78
CA SER A 43 14.01 15.81 1.33
C SER A 43 15.28 16.31 0.62
N GLU A 44 16.07 17.18 1.24
CA GLU A 44 17.29 17.76 0.65
C GLU A 44 18.54 16.89 0.89
N ARG A 45 18.45 15.83 1.70
CA ARG A 45 19.56 14.88 1.90
C ARG A 45 19.77 13.90 0.73
N ASN A 46 18.85 13.88 -0.25
CA ASN A 46 18.89 12.93 -1.37
C ASN A 46 19.10 13.59 -2.75
N SER A 47 19.38 14.90 -2.82
CA SER A 47 19.31 15.67 -4.08
C SER A 47 20.64 16.16 -4.66
N GLU A 48 21.78 15.54 -4.34
CA GLU A 48 23.05 15.83 -5.02
C GLU A 48 23.50 14.67 -5.90
N ILE A 49 22.93 14.56 -7.09
CA ILE A 49 23.55 13.86 -8.21
C ILE A 49 23.39 14.75 -9.45
N SER A 50 24.32 15.68 -9.62
CA SER A 50 24.51 16.42 -10.88
C SER A 50 25.46 15.64 -11.78
N PHE A 51 25.00 15.23 -12.97
CA PHE A 51 25.88 14.77 -14.03
C PHE A 51 25.61 15.53 -15.32
N LYS A 52 26.52 16.45 -15.65
CA LYS A 52 26.74 16.92 -17.02
C LYS A 52 27.40 15.78 -17.80
N GLY A 53 26.79 15.43 -18.94
CA GLY A 53 27.40 14.56 -19.94
C GLY A 53 26.76 13.17 -20.03
N GLY A 54 25.87 13.02 -21.01
CA GLY A 54 25.49 11.77 -21.67
C GLY A 54 25.09 10.58 -20.81
N VAL A 55 23.79 10.28 -20.73
CA VAL A 55 23.36 8.94 -20.34
C VAL A 55 22.14 8.53 -21.17
N VAL A 56 22.30 7.46 -21.95
CA VAL A 56 21.20 6.61 -22.41
C VAL A 56 20.79 5.77 -21.20
N TYR A 57 19.59 5.98 -20.68
CA TYR A 57 19.13 5.27 -19.48
C TYR A 57 18.33 4.02 -19.88
N ASN A 58 18.82 2.85 -19.44
CA ASN A 58 18.11 1.58 -19.57
C ASN A 58 17.22 1.38 -18.33
N ASN A 59 15.90 1.38 -18.52
CA ASN A 59 14.99 0.74 -17.57
C ASN A 59 15.41 -0.74 -17.45
N ALA A 60 15.27 -1.36 -16.27
CA ALA A 60 15.57 -2.78 -16.16
C ALA A 60 14.50 -3.53 -16.97
N PRO A 61 14.87 -4.32 -17.98
CA PRO A 61 13.90 -5.19 -18.61
C PRO A 61 13.39 -6.16 -17.54
N ILE A 62 12.08 -6.39 -17.55
CA ILE A 62 11.48 -7.50 -16.81
C ILE A 62 12.26 -8.77 -17.18
N PRO A 63 12.67 -9.63 -16.24
CA PRO A 63 13.40 -10.84 -16.59
C PRO A 63 12.58 -11.69 -17.57
N ASP A 64 13.24 -12.25 -18.59
CA ASP A 64 12.58 -12.83 -19.77
C ASP A 64 11.52 -13.88 -19.43
N ASN A 65 11.75 -14.68 -18.39
CA ASN A 65 10.78 -15.68 -17.94
C ASN A 65 9.46 -15.08 -17.46
N TYR A 66 9.52 -14.00 -16.67
CA TYR A 66 8.32 -13.29 -16.26
C TYR A 66 7.67 -12.59 -17.45
N LYS A 67 8.46 -11.97 -18.31
CA LYS A 67 7.96 -11.27 -19.50
C LYS A 67 7.15 -12.22 -20.40
N ALA A 68 7.72 -13.35 -20.80
CA ALA A 68 7.04 -14.30 -21.67
C ALA A 68 5.86 -15.00 -20.95
N ALA A 69 5.93 -15.22 -19.64
CA ALA A 69 4.77 -15.67 -18.87
C ALA A 69 3.62 -14.63 -18.90
N ILE A 70 3.91 -13.36 -18.63
CA ILE A 70 2.91 -12.27 -18.66
C ILE A 70 2.31 -12.10 -20.05
N GLU A 71 3.11 -12.23 -21.11
CA GLU A 71 2.66 -12.13 -22.50
C GLU A 71 1.79 -13.34 -22.92
N SER A 72 1.99 -14.51 -22.32
CA SER A 72 1.22 -15.73 -22.61
C SER A 72 -0.06 -15.89 -21.79
N ILE A 73 -0.21 -15.15 -20.68
CA ILE A 73 -1.42 -15.19 -19.86
C ILE A 73 -2.35 -14.01 -20.12
N ARG A 74 -3.61 -14.20 -19.72
CA ARG A 74 -4.56 -13.11 -19.53
C ARG A 74 -5.37 -13.38 -18.26
N GLN A 75 -5.34 -12.44 -17.32
CA GLN A 75 -6.15 -12.52 -16.11
C GLN A 75 -7.63 -12.39 -16.46
N ASP A 76 -8.49 -12.99 -15.63
CA ASP A 76 -9.93 -12.82 -15.81
C ASP A 76 -10.32 -11.39 -15.43
N LYS A 77 -11.21 -10.77 -16.23
CA LYS A 77 -11.81 -9.49 -15.85
C LYS A 77 -12.45 -9.62 -14.46
N PRO A 78 -12.14 -8.72 -13.51
CA PRO A 78 -12.74 -8.78 -12.17
C PRO A 78 -14.28 -8.76 -12.18
N SER A 79 -14.91 -8.19 -13.21
CA SER A 79 -16.36 -8.11 -13.39
C SER A 79 -17.07 -9.42 -13.78
N ASN A 80 -16.36 -10.43 -14.31
CA ASN A 80 -16.98 -11.52 -15.09
C ASN A 80 -17.21 -12.88 -14.38
N THR A 81 -16.98 -13.03 -13.07
CA THR A 81 -17.21 -14.33 -12.41
C THR A 81 -18.58 -14.42 -11.72
N PHE A 82 -19.32 -15.52 -11.91
CA PHE A 82 -20.65 -15.76 -11.29
C PHE A 82 -20.65 -15.60 -9.76
N LYS A 83 -19.56 -15.99 -9.09
CA LYS A 83 -19.35 -15.77 -7.64
C LYS A 83 -19.24 -14.29 -7.26
N SER A 84 -18.67 -13.46 -8.14
CA SER A 84 -18.60 -12.01 -7.95
C SER A 84 -19.98 -11.34 -8.04
N ALA A 85 -20.89 -11.84 -8.87
CA ALA A 85 -22.25 -11.31 -8.99
C ALA A 85 -23.08 -11.55 -7.70
N LEU A 86 -23.00 -12.74 -7.12
CA LEU A 86 -23.68 -13.08 -5.87
C LEU A 86 -23.09 -12.31 -4.67
N GLY A 87 -21.75 -12.20 -4.61
CA GLY A 87 -21.05 -11.37 -3.61
C GLY A 87 -21.41 -9.89 -3.74
N ARG A 88 -21.52 -9.37 -4.98
CA ARG A 88 -21.99 -8.00 -5.28
C ARG A 88 -23.43 -7.77 -4.83
N ALA A 89 -24.34 -8.73 -5.04
CA ALA A 89 -25.73 -8.62 -4.59
C ALA A 89 -25.81 -8.57 -3.05
N VAL A 90 -25.04 -9.41 -2.34
CA VAL A 90 -24.97 -9.40 -0.87
C VAL A 90 -24.37 -8.09 -0.37
N LEU A 91 -23.29 -7.60 -0.98
CA LEU A 91 -22.68 -6.30 -0.69
C LEU A 91 -23.65 -5.14 -0.89
N TRP A 92 -24.41 -5.15 -1.99
CA TRP A 92 -25.39 -4.11 -2.32
C TRP A 92 -26.54 -4.10 -1.32
N ILE A 93 -27.09 -5.27 -0.99
CA ILE A 93 -28.14 -5.43 0.04
C ILE A 93 -27.62 -4.94 1.40
N VAL A 94 -26.45 -5.40 1.83
CA VAL A 94 -25.86 -5.02 3.12
C VAL A 94 -25.61 -3.50 3.20
N ASN A 95 -25.11 -2.89 2.13
CA ASN A 95 -24.87 -1.44 2.07
C ASN A 95 -26.17 -0.62 1.99
N LEU A 96 -27.22 -1.12 1.33
CA LEU A 96 -28.53 -0.45 1.28
C LEU A 96 -29.20 -0.43 2.66
N PHE A 97 -29.15 -1.53 3.40
CA PHE A 97 -29.86 -1.69 4.66
C PHE A 97 -29.18 -1.03 5.86
N LYS A 98 -27.88 -0.72 5.80
CA LYS A 98 -27.11 -0.18 6.94
C LYS A 98 -26.67 1.27 6.83
N GLY A 99 -27.21 2.01 5.86
CA GLY A 99 -27.10 3.46 5.81
C GLY A 99 -25.68 3.95 5.53
N VAL A 100 -25.37 4.18 4.25
CA VAL A 100 -24.12 4.79 3.79
C VAL A 100 -24.09 6.26 4.25
N LYS A 101 -23.50 6.54 5.42
CA LYS A 101 -23.05 7.90 5.75
C LYS A 101 -21.58 8.00 5.37
N SER A 102 -21.30 8.67 4.25
CA SER A 102 -19.95 9.11 3.94
C SER A 102 -19.47 10.02 5.07
N SER A 103 -18.53 9.56 5.89
CA SER A 103 -18.13 10.33 7.07
C SER A 103 -17.05 11.35 6.71
N SER A 104 -17.42 12.62 6.70
CA SER A 104 -16.49 13.76 6.65
C SER A 104 -15.52 13.79 7.85
N SER A 105 -15.70 12.92 8.84
CA SER A 105 -14.89 12.85 10.06
C SER A 105 -13.58 12.07 9.96
N LEU A 106 -13.35 11.32 8.87
CA LEU A 106 -12.13 10.51 8.70
C LEU A 106 -10.86 11.33 8.47
N SER A 107 -11.00 12.56 7.98
CA SER A 107 -9.88 13.40 7.57
C SER A 107 -10.11 14.86 7.98
N THR A 108 -10.61 15.03 9.20
CA THR A 108 -10.68 16.35 9.85
C THR A 108 -9.28 16.94 10.03
N ALA A 109 -9.18 18.26 10.16
CA ALA A 109 -7.90 18.94 10.42
C ALA A 109 -7.17 18.34 11.63
N ALA A 110 -7.88 18.12 12.75
CA ALA A 110 -7.32 17.49 13.95
C ALA A 110 -6.80 16.07 13.68
N LYS A 111 -7.52 15.25 12.89
CA LYS A 111 -7.05 13.91 12.55
C LYS A 111 -5.81 13.96 11.67
N LEU A 112 -5.77 14.88 10.69
CA LEU A 112 -4.62 15.07 9.82
C LEU A 112 -3.40 15.55 10.60
N GLU A 113 -3.56 16.45 11.58
CA GLU A 113 -2.48 16.85 12.48
C GLU A 113 -1.90 15.66 13.26
N VAL A 114 -2.76 14.78 13.80
CA VAL A 114 -2.31 13.54 14.45
C VAL A 114 -1.52 12.66 13.47
N LEU A 115 -1.98 12.51 12.23
CA LEU A 115 -1.28 11.71 11.22
C LEU A 115 0.04 12.34 10.76
N ARG A 116 0.14 13.67 10.70
CA ARG A 116 1.39 14.39 10.43
C ARG A 116 2.40 14.28 11.57
N GLY A 117 1.92 14.13 12.81
CA GLY A 117 2.77 13.96 14.00
C GLY A 117 3.45 12.59 14.08
N LYS A 118 2.99 11.60 13.30
CA LYS A 118 3.58 10.26 13.25
C LYS A 118 4.76 10.22 12.30
N LYS A 119 5.82 9.52 12.69
CA LYS A 119 7.04 9.33 11.90
C LYS A 119 7.24 7.83 11.65
N PRO A 120 7.08 7.35 10.40
CA PRO A 120 7.34 5.95 10.08
C PRO A 120 8.82 5.62 10.29
N ASN A 121 9.13 4.36 10.59
CA ASN A 121 10.50 3.86 10.46
C ASN A 121 10.96 4.02 9.01
N PRO A 122 12.23 4.33 8.71
CA PRO A 122 12.70 4.45 7.34
C PRO A 122 12.45 3.16 6.54
N LEU A 123 12.21 3.29 5.23
CA LEU A 123 12.17 2.10 4.38
C LEU A 123 13.57 1.48 4.39
N PRO A 124 13.70 0.15 4.35
CA PRO A 124 15.01 -0.51 4.23
C PRO A 124 15.84 0.02 3.04
N ASP A 125 17.17 -0.03 3.01
CA ASP A 125 17.95 0.59 1.91
C ASP A 125 18.20 -0.33 0.69
N ASN A 126 17.78 -1.58 0.78
CA ASN A 126 18.10 -2.69 -0.12
C ASN A 126 17.19 -2.79 -1.36
N VAL A 127 17.19 -1.75 -2.17
CA VAL A 127 16.49 -1.78 -3.45
C VAL A 127 17.30 -2.59 -4.48
N GLN A 128 16.74 -3.69 -4.99
CA GLN A 128 17.40 -4.60 -5.93
C GLN A 128 17.70 -3.94 -7.28
N ASN A 129 16.75 -3.17 -7.81
CA ASN A 129 16.85 -2.51 -9.11
C ASN A 129 17.05 -0.99 -8.97
N LYS A 130 17.86 -0.59 -7.98
CA LYS A 130 18.18 0.82 -7.72
C LYS A 130 18.75 1.44 -9.00
N ASN A 131 18.17 2.56 -9.45
CA ASN A 131 18.45 3.28 -10.71
C ASN A 131 17.81 2.74 -12.00
N SER A 132 17.21 1.55 -11.98
CA SER A 132 16.55 0.96 -13.14
C SER A 132 15.19 0.36 -12.72
N PRO A 133 14.18 1.20 -12.41
CA PRO A 133 12.85 0.72 -12.08
C PRO A 133 12.27 -0.18 -13.18
N TYR A 134 11.45 -1.15 -12.79
CA TYR A 134 10.76 -1.99 -13.76
C TYR A 134 9.65 -1.20 -14.46
N LEU A 135 9.61 -1.28 -15.78
CA LEU A 135 8.58 -0.67 -16.62
C LEU A 135 7.83 -1.76 -17.37
N PHE A 136 6.50 -1.68 -17.38
CA PHE A 136 5.62 -2.62 -18.08
C PHE A 136 5.00 -1.91 -19.27
N THR A 137 4.82 -2.63 -20.38
CA THR A 137 4.09 -2.11 -21.55
C THR A 137 2.59 -2.06 -21.26
N ASN A 138 1.85 -1.26 -22.02
CA ASN A 138 0.38 -1.22 -21.91
C ASN A 138 -0.26 -2.58 -22.15
N GLU A 139 0.33 -3.41 -23.02
CA GLU A 139 -0.11 -4.77 -23.29
C GLU A 139 0.10 -5.69 -22.07
N GLN A 140 1.28 -5.65 -21.47
CA GLN A 140 1.58 -6.41 -20.25
C GLN A 140 0.65 -5.99 -19.10
N LEU A 141 0.45 -4.69 -18.90
CA LEU A 141 -0.51 -4.17 -17.93
C LEU A 141 -1.94 -4.64 -18.25
N GLY A 142 -2.34 -4.61 -19.53
CA GLY A 142 -3.64 -5.11 -20.00
C GLY A 142 -3.87 -6.60 -19.68
N ASN A 143 -2.87 -7.44 -19.93
CA ASN A 143 -2.90 -8.86 -19.60
C ASN A 143 -3.06 -9.10 -18.09
N LEU A 144 -2.35 -8.33 -17.26
CA LEU A 144 -2.39 -8.46 -15.79
C LEU A 144 -3.72 -8.00 -15.18
N CYS A 145 -4.37 -6.97 -15.75
CA CYS A 145 -5.68 -6.52 -15.26
C CYS A 145 -6.87 -7.19 -15.97
N GLY A 146 -6.61 -8.11 -16.90
CA GLY A 146 -7.63 -8.82 -17.66
C GLY A 146 -8.37 -7.96 -18.70
N LEU A 147 -7.85 -6.77 -19.03
CA LEU A 147 -8.43 -5.87 -20.01
C LEU A 147 -8.15 -6.32 -21.45
N THR A 148 -8.99 -5.89 -22.40
CA THR A 148 -8.95 -6.36 -23.79
C THR A 148 -7.87 -5.65 -24.64
N ASN A 149 -7.72 -6.07 -25.90
CA ASN A 149 -6.79 -5.45 -26.84
C ASN A 149 -7.11 -3.95 -27.03
N GLY A 150 -6.07 -3.12 -27.14
CA GLY A 150 -6.21 -1.65 -27.17
C GLY A 150 -6.17 -1.00 -25.78
N CYS A 151 -5.54 -1.66 -24.81
CA CYS A 151 -5.24 -1.10 -23.49
C CYS A 151 -4.47 0.22 -23.62
N LYS A 152 -4.91 1.24 -22.89
CA LYS A 152 -4.32 2.58 -22.86
C LYS A 152 -4.34 3.17 -21.45
N ILE A 153 -3.43 4.11 -21.21
CA ILE A 153 -3.41 4.88 -19.99
C ILE A 153 -4.23 6.16 -20.19
N LYS A 154 -5.28 6.33 -19.38
CA LYS A 154 -5.95 7.62 -19.20
C LYS A 154 -5.25 8.37 -18.06
N TYR A 155 -4.27 9.19 -18.41
CA TYR A 155 -3.50 9.98 -17.44
C TYR A 155 -4.39 10.90 -16.61
N PHE A 156 -4.01 11.13 -15.34
CA PHE A 156 -4.76 12.00 -14.43
C PHE A 156 -4.69 13.47 -14.84
N HIS A 157 -3.63 13.86 -15.54
CA HIS A 157 -3.42 15.20 -16.05
C HIS A 157 -2.97 15.15 -17.51
N ASN A 158 -3.36 16.16 -18.28
CA ASN A 158 -2.93 16.34 -19.67
C ASN A 158 -1.55 17.00 -19.65
N ASN A 159 -0.48 16.28 -19.29
CA ASN A 159 0.89 16.79 -19.43
C ASN A 159 1.72 15.77 -20.18
N ASN A 160 2.22 16.17 -21.35
CA ASN A 160 2.91 15.27 -22.26
C ASN A 160 4.42 15.11 -21.98
N ASP A 161 5.08 15.93 -21.14
CA ASP A 161 6.55 15.90 -21.14
C ASP A 161 7.29 16.11 -19.79
N ASP A 162 6.62 16.41 -18.65
CA ASP A 162 7.35 16.66 -17.38
C ASP A 162 6.68 16.03 -16.13
N ASN A 163 7.51 15.40 -15.28
CA ASN A 163 7.14 14.74 -14.02
C ASN A 163 7.52 15.56 -12.77
N LYS A 164 8.15 16.73 -12.90
CA LYS A 164 8.59 17.58 -11.77
C LYS A 164 7.47 17.99 -10.81
N GLY A 165 6.20 17.94 -11.24
CA GLY A 165 5.01 18.21 -10.44
C GLY A 165 4.19 16.96 -10.06
N TYR A 166 4.81 15.77 -10.00
CA TYR A 166 4.08 14.52 -9.75
C TYR A 166 3.33 14.55 -8.40
N LYS A 167 3.84 15.27 -7.40
CA LYS A 167 3.22 15.34 -6.06
C LYS A 167 1.87 16.04 -6.12
N GLU A 168 1.75 17.13 -6.85
CA GLU A 168 0.52 17.88 -7.04
C GLU A 168 -0.51 17.04 -7.82
N ILE A 169 -0.05 16.22 -8.76
CA ILE A 169 -0.89 15.29 -9.52
C ILE A 169 -1.41 14.16 -8.61
N LEU A 170 -0.53 13.54 -7.83
CA LEU A 170 -0.89 12.40 -6.97
C LEU A 170 -1.68 12.82 -5.73
N PHE A 171 -1.32 13.96 -5.14
CA PHE A 171 -1.89 14.51 -3.90
C PHE A 171 -2.57 15.87 -4.18
N PRO A 172 -3.71 15.90 -4.89
CA PRO A 172 -4.39 17.15 -5.25
C PRO A 172 -4.88 17.97 -4.02
N HIS A 173 -4.88 17.35 -2.84
CA HIS A 173 -5.22 18.00 -1.56
C HIS A 173 -4.00 18.21 -0.65
N GLY A 174 -2.79 18.10 -1.19
CA GLY A 174 -1.50 18.32 -0.52
C GLY A 174 -0.94 17.12 0.22
N GLU A 175 -1.79 16.24 0.77
CA GLU A 175 -1.35 15.07 1.53
C GLU A 175 -2.32 13.88 1.41
N PRO A 176 -1.86 12.63 1.65
CA PRO A 176 -2.71 11.45 1.72
C PRO A 176 -3.77 11.52 2.84
N ARG A 177 -5.00 11.13 2.53
CA ARG A 177 -6.12 11.12 3.50
C ARG A 177 -6.82 9.76 3.52
N LEU A 178 -7.34 9.36 4.68
CA LEU A 178 -8.16 8.14 4.80
C LEU A 178 -9.41 8.21 3.91
N SER A 179 -9.97 9.41 3.70
CA SER A 179 -11.13 9.63 2.81
C SER A 179 -10.82 9.45 1.31
N ASP A 180 -9.53 9.37 0.93
CA ASP A 180 -9.11 9.21 -0.46
C ASP A 180 -9.29 7.77 -0.95
N ILE A 181 -9.43 6.81 -0.04
CA ILE A 181 -9.48 5.38 -0.31
C ILE A 181 -10.94 4.95 -0.47
N LYS A 182 -11.29 4.56 -1.70
CA LYS A 182 -12.65 4.20 -2.12
C LYS A 182 -12.61 3.04 -3.11
N GLN A 183 -12.84 1.85 -2.59
CA GLN A 183 -12.84 0.62 -3.35
C GLN A 183 -13.83 0.64 -4.52
N ASN A 184 -13.41 0.07 -5.65
CA ASN A 184 -14.33 -0.40 -6.68
C ASN A 184 -14.76 -1.84 -6.33
N PRO A 185 -16.06 -2.11 -6.04
CA PRO A 185 -16.53 -3.46 -5.69
C PRO A 185 -16.18 -4.54 -6.71
N GLU A 186 -15.95 -4.16 -7.98
CA GLU A 186 -15.56 -5.09 -9.03
C GLU A 186 -14.14 -5.63 -8.86
N LEU A 187 -13.23 -4.83 -8.32
CA LEU A 187 -11.80 -5.17 -8.24
C LEU A 187 -11.47 -6.11 -7.06
N GLN A 188 -12.27 -6.08 -5.99
CA GLN A 188 -12.14 -6.95 -4.80
C GLN A 188 -10.73 -6.96 -4.15
N ASP A 189 -10.03 -5.84 -4.26
CA ASP A 189 -8.73 -5.52 -3.67
C ASP A 189 -8.82 -4.92 -2.25
N CYS A 190 -9.89 -5.23 -1.52
CA CYS A 190 -10.13 -4.71 -0.16
C CYS A 190 -8.97 -5.00 0.79
N TRP A 191 -8.27 -6.12 0.55
CA TRP A 191 -7.07 -6.52 1.27
C TRP A 191 -5.96 -5.47 1.15
N PHE A 192 -5.70 -4.96 -0.06
CA PHE A 192 -4.64 -3.98 -0.30
C PHE A 192 -5.04 -2.59 0.13
N LEU A 193 -6.28 -2.19 -0.18
CA LEU A 193 -6.80 -0.89 0.25
C LEU A 193 -6.84 -0.77 1.78
N SER A 194 -7.20 -1.85 2.47
CA SER A 194 -7.11 -1.91 3.94
C SER A 194 -5.68 -1.86 4.45
N SER A 195 -4.71 -2.42 3.72
CA SER A 195 -3.28 -2.30 4.05
C SER A 195 -2.79 -0.86 3.93
N ILE A 196 -3.20 -0.15 2.86
CA ILE A 196 -2.90 1.26 2.67
C ILE A 196 -3.50 2.10 3.80
N SER A 197 -4.80 1.96 4.08
CA SER A 197 -5.45 2.74 5.14
C SER A 197 -4.90 2.42 6.52
N SER A 198 -4.54 1.15 6.78
CA SER A 198 -3.96 0.75 8.05
C SER A 198 -2.56 1.34 8.25
N MET A 199 -1.71 1.30 7.23
CA MET A 199 -0.39 1.95 7.24
C MET A 199 -0.52 3.47 7.45
N LEU A 200 -1.39 4.14 6.70
CA LEU A 200 -1.64 5.58 6.86
C LEU A 200 -2.12 5.90 8.28
N GLN A 201 -3.06 5.13 8.81
CA GLN A 201 -3.60 5.31 10.15
C GLN A 201 -2.54 5.07 11.23
N SER A 202 -1.68 4.06 11.08
CA SER A 202 -0.73 3.63 12.10
C SER A 202 0.57 4.43 12.07
N GLU A 203 1.08 4.76 10.88
CA GLU A 203 2.40 5.37 10.65
C GLU A 203 2.35 6.82 10.13
N GLY A 204 1.19 7.34 9.73
CA GLY A 204 1.02 8.74 9.33
C GLY A 204 1.20 9.02 7.84
N VAL A 205 1.11 10.30 7.45
CA VAL A 205 1.10 10.72 6.04
C VAL A 205 2.42 10.42 5.31
N GLU A 206 3.55 10.53 6.03
CA GLU A 206 4.88 10.27 5.48
C GLU A 206 5.06 8.81 5.05
N SER A 207 4.35 7.89 5.72
CA SER A 207 4.40 6.45 5.43
C SER A 207 4.00 6.13 3.98
N ILE A 208 3.11 6.94 3.40
CA ILE A 208 2.65 6.85 2.02
C ILE A 208 3.54 7.69 1.10
N SER A 209 3.81 8.96 1.43
CA SER A 209 4.55 9.85 0.52
C SER A 209 5.96 9.35 0.21
N ARG A 210 6.61 8.66 1.16
CA ARG A 210 7.95 8.08 0.98
C ARG A 210 8.01 6.94 -0.04
N LEU A 211 6.87 6.39 -0.46
CA LEU A 211 6.80 5.33 -1.46
C LEU A 211 6.96 5.86 -2.89
N PHE A 212 6.89 7.18 -3.09
CA PHE A 212 6.91 7.80 -4.40
C PHE A 212 8.14 8.68 -4.62
N SER A 213 8.76 8.55 -5.78
CA SER A 213 9.79 9.46 -6.27
C SER A 213 9.55 9.83 -7.73
N GLU A 214 10.18 10.92 -8.18
CA GLU A 214 10.09 11.37 -9.56
C GLU A 214 10.56 10.27 -10.54
N SER A 215 9.79 10.06 -11.61
CA SER A 215 10.17 9.19 -12.72
C SER A 215 10.87 9.98 -13.81
N LYS A 216 11.74 9.32 -14.56
CA LYS A 216 12.30 9.85 -15.81
C LYS A 216 11.41 9.56 -17.03
N VAL A 217 10.41 8.68 -16.90
CA VAL A 217 9.48 8.32 -17.97
C VAL A 217 8.29 9.28 -17.91
N PRO A 218 8.05 10.12 -18.93
CA PRO A 218 6.96 11.10 -18.90
C PRO A 218 5.60 10.48 -18.60
N GLY A 219 4.84 11.11 -17.70
CA GLY A 219 3.53 10.63 -17.26
C GLY A 219 3.59 9.49 -16.24
N ASN A 220 4.77 9.07 -15.79
CA ASN A 220 4.94 8.05 -14.76
C ASN A 220 5.46 8.64 -13.43
N VAL A 221 5.35 7.83 -12.38
CA VAL A 221 5.97 8.03 -11.07
C VAL A 221 6.69 6.75 -10.67
N VAL A 222 7.84 6.88 -10.00
CA VAL A 222 8.50 5.72 -9.41
C VAL A 222 7.80 5.37 -8.11
N VAL A 223 7.32 4.14 -8.00
CA VAL A 223 6.72 3.59 -6.79
C VAL A 223 7.62 2.52 -6.22
N ARG A 224 7.86 2.56 -4.91
CA ARG A 224 8.61 1.56 -4.19
C ARG A 224 7.67 0.58 -3.49
N LEU A 225 7.78 -0.71 -3.80
CA LEU A 225 7.12 -1.80 -3.08
C LEU A 225 8.08 -2.98 -2.91
N GLY A 226 8.14 -3.52 -1.70
CA GLY A 226 9.07 -4.61 -1.36
C GLY A 226 10.54 -4.18 -1.53
N THR A 227 11.31 -4.98 -2.27
CA THR A 227 12.71 -4.74 -2.64
C THR A 227 12.85 -3.96 -3.96
N ASN A 228 11.75 -3.61 -4.62
CA ASN A 228 11.78 -3.15 -6.01
C ASN A 228 11.22 -1.73 -6.18
N LEU A 229 11.67 -1.09 -7.25
CA LEU A 229 11.10 0.13 -7.81
C LEU A 229 10.36 -0.19 -9.10
N TYR A 230 9.23 0.47 -9.30
CA TYR A 230 8.38 0.33 -10.48
C TYR A 230 8.14 1.71 -11.09
N ASP A 231 8.33 1.85 -12.40
CA ASP A 231 7.89 3.02 -13.14
C ASP A 231 6.42 2.83 -13.52
N VAL A 232 5.55 3.57 -12.82
CA VAL A 232 4.11 3.36 -12.83
C VAL A 232 3.42 4.53 -13.51
N PRO A 233 2.48 4.29 -14.45
CA PRO A 233 1.72 5.38 -15.05
C PRO A 233 0.89 6.14 -14.00
N MET A 234 0.97 7.47 -14.02
CA MET A 234 0.08 8.38 -13.28
C MET A 234 -1.26 8.50 -14.02
N GLY A 235 -1.95 7.38 -14.15
CA GLY A 235 -3.21 7.28 -14.87
C GLY A 235 -3.95 5.99 -14.58
N ARG A 236 -5.17 5.92 -15.11
CA ARG A 236 -6.00 4.71 -15.07
C ARG A 236 -5.72 3.86 -16.30
N ILE A 237 -5.52 2.57 -16.09
CA ILE A 237 -5.44 1.59 -17.18
C ILE A 237 -6.87 1.34 -17.68
N THR A 238 -7.11 1.53 -18.96
CA THR A 238 -8.45 1.43 -19.59
C THR A 238 -8.39 0.66 -20.89
N ASP A 239 -9.48 0.00 -21.29
CA ASP A 239 -9.60 -0.60 -22.62
C ASP A 239 -10.48 0.21 -23.58
N SER A 240 -10.59 -0.28 -24.81
CA SER A 240 -11.37 0.35 -25.88
C SER A 240 -12.87 0.37 -25.61
N SER A 241 -13.39 -0.57 -24.79
CA SER A 241 -14.78 -0.57 -24.33
C SER A 241 -15.06 0.41 -23.19
N GLY A 242 -14.02 1.05 -22.63
CA GLY A 242 -14.14 1.97 -21.51
C GLY A 242 -14.09 1.30 -20.14
N ASP A 243 -13.83 -0.01 -20.08
CA ASP A 243 -13.54 -0.69 -18.83
C ASP A 243 -12.24 -0.14 -18.24
N LYS A 244 -12.15 -0.11 -16.91
CA LYS A 244 -11.02 0.45 -16.19
C LYS A 244 -10.53 -0.47 -15.09
N PHE A 245 -9.22 -0.51 -14.89
CA PHE A 245 -8.60 -1.05 -13.68
C PHE A 245 -8.45 0.06 -12.63
N GLY A 246 -8.40 -0.38 -11.37
CA GLY A 246 -8.22 0.49 -10.21
C GLY A 246 -9.54 0.97 -9.59
N SER A 247 -9.44 1.39 -8.34
CA SER A 247 -10.58 1.81 -7.53
C SER A 247 -11.05 3.23 -7.85
N ASN A 248 -12.14 3.70 -7.22
CA ASN A 248 -12.62 5.08 -7.37
C ASN A 248 -11.89 6.05 -6.41
N SER A 249 -10.71 5.65 -5.95
CA SER A 249 -9.86 6.40 -5.03
C SER A 249 -9.15 7.59 -5.69
N ALA A 250 -8.42 8.36 -4.89
CA ALA A 250 -7.53 9.42 -5.37
C ALA A 250 -6.35 8.87 -6.21
N ASN A 251 -5.69 9.77 -6.94
CA ASN A 251 -4.62 9.47 -7.89
C ASN A 251 -3.47 8.66 -7.28
N TRP A 252 -3.03 9.03 -6.07
CA TRP A 252 -1.96 8.30 -5.37
C TRP A 252 -2.35 6.85 -5.02
N VAL A 253 -3.62 6.57 -4.71
CA VAL A 253 -4.08 5.21 -4.41
C VAL A 253 -4.06 4.36 -5.69
N ILE A 254 -4.52 4.91 -6.80
CA ILE A 254 -4.51 4.23 -8.10
C ILE A 254 -3.08 3.94 -8.55
N ALA A 255 -2.15 4.86 -8.31
CA ALA A 255 -0.72 4.62 -8.59
C ALA A 255 -0.17 3.45 -7.74
N LEU A 256 -0.57 3.33 -6.47
CA LEU A 256 -0.21 2.16 -5.66
C LEU A 256 -0.86 0.87 -6.15
N GLU A 257 -2.12 0.90 -6.62
CA GLU A 257 -2.79 -0.27 -7.20
C GLU A 257 -2.07 -0.76 -8.47
N ASN A 258 -1.71 0.17 -9.36
CA ASN A 258 -0.92 -0.14 -10.56
C ASN A 258 0.45 -0.72 -10.18
N ALA A 259 1.12 -0.15 -9.18
CA ALA A 259 2.39 -0.66 -8.66
C ALA A 259 2.24 -2.07 -8.08
N MET A 260 1.16 -2.32 -7.32
CA MET A 260 0.88 -3.62 -6.70
C MET A 260 0.60 -4.69 -7.76
N LEU A 261 -0.05 -4.32 -8.87
CA LEU A 261 -0.25 -5.22 -10.02
C LEU A 261 1.11 -5.68 -10.60
N MET A 262 2.03 -4.75 -10.80
CA MET A 262 3.38 -5.06 -11.28
C MET A 262 4.19 -5.84 -10.23
N HIS A 263 4.03 -5.48 -8.95
CA HIS A 263 4.71 -6.14 -7.85
C HIS A 263 4.35 -7.62 -7.76
N GLN A 264 3.06 -7.97 -7.78
CA GLN A 264 2.61 -9.36 -7.73
C GLN A 264 3.18 -10.20 -8.87
N ALA A 265 3.27 -9.63 -10.07
CA ALA A 265 3.80 -10.32 -11.24
C ALA A 265 5.30 -10.68 -11.10
N LEU A 266 6.04 -9.91 -10.31
CA LEU A 266 7.50 -10.08 -10.14
C LEU A 266 7.89 -10.67 -8.78
N SER A 267 6.99 -10.67 -7.80
CA SER A 267 7.23 -11.21 -6.46
C SER A 267 6.77 -12.66 -6.30
N SER A 268 6.02 -13.21 -7.26
CA SER A 268 5.64 -14.61 -7.28
C SER A 268 6.84 -15.49 -7.64
N GLU A 269 6.70 -16.80 -7.48
CA GLU A 269 7.70 -17.75 -7.94
C GLU A 269 7.92 -17.60 -9.45
N THR A 270 9.17 -17.74 -9.90
CA THR A 270 9.51 -17.62 -11.32
C THR A 270 8.84 -18.76 -12.10
N PRO A 271 8.00 -18.46 -13.10
CA PRO A 271 7.33 -19.49 -13.88
C PRO A 271 8.29 -20.21 -14.83
N ASP A 272 8.11 -21.53 -14.97
CA ASP A 272 8.69 -22.30 -16.06
C ASP A 272 7.72 -22.27 -17.26
N ILE A 273 8.05 -21.45 -18.26
CA ILE A 273 7.20 -21.23 -19.45
C ILE A 273 6.98 -22.51 -20.26
N ASN A 274 7.90 -23.47 -20.19
CA ASN A 274 7.78 -24.73 -20.91
C ASN A 274 6.82 -25.71 -20.22
N ASN A 275 6.37 -25.41 -19.01
CA ASN A 275 5.47 -26.22 -18.22
C ASN A 275 4.10 -25.53 -18.07
N PRO A 276 3.05 -25.97 -18.77
CA PRO A 276 1.72 -25.36 -18.71
C PRO A 276 1.15 -25.27 -17.29
N ARG A 277 1.48 -26.23 -16.42
CA ARG A 277 1.03 -26.20 -15.02
C ARG A 277 1.69 -25.07 -14.23
N SER A 278 2.99 -24.83 -14.47
CA SER A 278 3.71 -23.72 -13.83
C SER A 278 3.14 -22.37 -14.25
N VAL A 279 2.76 -22.22 -15.52
CA VAL A 279 2.13 -20.99 -16.03
C VAL A 279 0.73 -20.77 -15.44
N GLU A 280 -0.07 -21.83 -15.29
CA GLU A 280 -1.39 -21.73 -14.64
C GLU A 280 -1.27 -21.43 -13.13
N ASP A 281 -0.33 -22.08 -12.44
CA ASP A 281 -0.04 -21.80 -11.04
C ASP A 281 0.40 -20.34 -10.87
N TYR A 282 1.32 -19.85 -11.71
CA TYR A 282 1.73 -18.44 -11.76
C TYR A 282 0.54 -17.50 -12.00
N LYS A 283 -0.31 -17.80 -12.99
CA LYS A 283 -1.52 -17.02 -13.29
C LYS A 283 -2.41 -16.90 -12.04
N SER A 284 -2.59 -17.97 -11.29
CA SER A 284 -3.38 -17.97 -10.05
C SER A 284 -2.71 -17.17 -8.92
N GLN A 285 -1.37 -17.20 -8.86
CA GLN A 285 -0.55 -16.56 -7.84
C GLN A 285 -0.38 -15.05 -8.03
N ILE A 286 -0.70 -14.49 -9.20
CA ILE A 286 -0.54 -13.05 -9.50
C ILE A 286 -1.87 -12.27 -9.59
N ARG A 287 -3.00 -12.92 -9.31
CA ARG A 287 -4.32 -12.27 -9.38
C ARG A 287 -4.51 -11.21 -8.30
N MET A 288 -5.04 -10.04 -8.65
CA MET A 288 -5.32 -8.97 -7.67
C MET A 288 -6.46 -9.29 -6.67
N PRO A 289 -7.58 -9.93 -7.07
CA PRO A 289 -8.71 -10.17 -6.18
C PRO A 289 -8.42 -11.14 -5.01
N MET A 290 -9.06 -10.89 -3.86
CA MET A 290 -9.21 -11.84 -2.75
C MET A 290 -7.88 -12.40 -2.17
N ARG A 291 -6.90 -11.54 -1.89
CA ARG A 291 -5.65 -11.90 -1.19
C ARG A 291 -5.66 -11.56 0.29
N TYR A 292 -4.56 -11.87 0.96
CA TYR A 292 -4.35 -11.57 2.38
C TYR A 292 -3.83 -10.15 2.59
N PRO A 293 -4.37 -9.38 3.55
CA PRO A 293 -3.88 -8.04 3.87
C PRO A 293 -2.40 -8.00 4.27
N SER A 294 -1.89 -9.08 4.87
CA SER A 294 -0.49 -9.18 5.30
C SER A 294 0.49 -9.14 4.11
N GLU A 295 0.11 -9.61 2.91
CA GLU A 295 0.90 -9.43 1.68
C GLU A 295 1.05 -7.95 1.34
N GLY A 296 -0.05 -7.19 1.43
CA GLY A 296 -0.07 -5.76 1.13
C GLY A 296 0.74 -4.96 2.14
N LEU A 297 0.63 -5.31 3.42
CA LEU A 297 1.41 -4.67 4.48
C LEU A 297 2.91 -4.89 4.28
N LYS A 298 3.35 -6.13 3.98
CA LYS A 298 4.77 -6.41 3.70
C LYS A 298 5.29 -5.63 2.51
N ALA A 299 4.55 -5.62 1.40
CA ALA A 299 4.93 -4.87 0.21
C ALA A 299 5.10 -3.37 0.49
N LEU A 300 4.20 -2.77 1.26
CA LEU A 300 4.25 -1.33 1.60
C LEU A 300 5.40 -0.96 2.55
N HIS A 301 5.82 -1.87 3.44
CA HIS A 301 6.90 -1.60 4.41
C HIS A 301 8.30 -1.98 3.89
N GLY A 302 8.35 -2.69 2.76
CA GLY A 302 9.60 -3.14 2.13
C GLY A 302 10.15 -4.44 2.73
N TYR A 303 11.29 -4.84 2.22
CA TYR A 303 12.02 -6.07 2.52
C TYR A 303 13.46 -5.70 2.95
N LYS A 304 14.27 -6.60 3.57
CA LYS A 304 15.68 -6.49 4.03
C LYS A 304 16.48 -7.80 3.70
N PRO A 305 17.20 -7.93 2.57
CA PRO A 305 18.01 -9.09 2.23
C PRO A 305 19.24 -9.20 3.15
N ASP A 306 19.70 -10.45 3.28
CA ASP A 306 20.85 -10.98 4.04
C ASP A 306 20.49 -11.81 5.29
N GLY A 307 19.19 -12.06 5.54
CA GLY A 307 18.73 -13.10 6.48
C GLY A 307 18.05 -14.24 5.75
N ALA A 308 18.57 -15.46 5.86
CA ALA A 308 17.72 -16.63 5.67
C ALA A 308 16.60 -16.53 6.73
N HIS A 309 15.36 -16.35 6.29
CA HIS A 309 14.11 -16.19 7.06
C HIS A 309 13.59 -14.75 7.30
N VAL A 310 12.78 -14.30 6.33
CA VAL A 310 11.57 -13.43 6.42
C VAL A 310 11.69 -12.07 7.13
N GLU A 311 11.87 -11.08 6.25
CA GLU A 311 11.55 -9.67 6.34
C GLU A 311 10.04 -9.47 6.61
N PHE A 312 9.70 -8.81 7.71
CA PHE A 312 8.34 -8.69 8.27
C PHE A 312 7.56 -10.00 8.46
N LYS A 313 7.34 -10.39 9.72
CA LYS A 313 6.51 -11.55 10.06
C LYS A 313 5.03 -11.16 10.05
N SER A 314 4.21 -11.92 9.33
CA SER A 314 2.75 -11.81 9.44
C SER A 314 2.32 -12.17 10.85
N MET A 315 1.44 -11.37 11.42
CA MET A 315 0.75 -11.66 12.67
C MET A 315 -0.73 -11.85 12.36
N ASP A 316 -1.07 -13.08 11.95
CA ASP A 316 -2.43 -13.49 11.65
C ASP A 316 -3.00 -14.26 12.86
N TRP A 317 -4.07 -13.75 13.47
CA TRP A 317 -4.59 -14.28 14.73
C TRP A 317 -6.11 -14.36 14.76
N GLU A 318 -6.61 -15.51 15.22
CA GLU A 318 -8.01 -15.68 15.61
C GLU A 318 -8.17 -15.38 17.12
N PHE A 319 -9.39 -15.01 17.52
CA PHE A 319 -9.70 -14.62 18.89
C PHE A 319 -10.60 -15.65 19.56
N HIS A 320 -10.11 -16.24 20.65
CA HIS A 320 -10.89 -17.22 21.42
C HIS A 320 -11.89 -16.58 22.40
N THR A 321 -11.62 -15.35 22.85
CA THR A 321 -12.53 -14.59 23.72
C THR A 321 -12.54 -13.12 23.30
N VAL A 322 -13.58 -12.39 23.71
CA VAL A 322 -13.76 -10.97 23.41
C VAL A 322 -12.65 -10.13 24.06
N GLU A 323 -12.32 -10.43 25.32
CA GLU A 323 -11.30 -9.74 26.11
C GLU A 323 -9.93 -9.87 25.45
N ASN A 324 -9.62 -11.08 24.97
CA ASN A 324 -8.39 -11.35 24.25
C ASN A 324 -8.28 -10.53 22.96
N GLY A 325 -9.37 -10.45 22.19
CA GLY A 325 -9.41 -9.64 20.97
C GLY A 325 -9.27 -8.14 21.22
N VAL A 326 -10.01 -7.61 22.20
CA VAL A 326 -9.91 -6.21 22.63
C VAL A 326 -8.49 -5.89 23.08
N TYR A 327 -7.90 -6.70 23.97
CA TYR A 327 -6.58 -6.47 24.54
C TYR A 327 -5.49 -6.46 23.46
N ARG A 328 -5.45 -7.49 22.60
CA ARG A 328 -4.42 -7.62 21.55
C ARG A 328 -4.48 -6.49 20.52
N ILE A 329 -5.69 -6.16 20.04
CA ILE A 329 -5.88 -5.06 19.10
C ILE A 329 -5.47 -3.74 19.73
N SER A 330 -5.87 -3.48 20.99
CA SER A 330 -5.48 -2.25 21.69
C SER A 330 -3.97 -2.12 21.78
N LYS A 331 -3.27 -3.19 22.20
CA LYS A 331 -1.81 -3.19 22.32
C LYS A 331 -1.10 -2.99 20.99
N LEU A 332 -1.59 -3.58 19.90
CA LEU A 332 -1.01 -3.34 18.56
C LEU A 332 -1.22 -1.89 18.10
N LEU A 333 -2.40 -1.32 18.32
CA LEU A 333 -2.66 0.09 17.99
C LEU A 333 -1.81 1.05 18.84
N GLU A 334 -1.61 0.76 20.12
CA GLU A 334 -0.70 1.49 21.03
C GLU A 334 0.75 1.45 20.53
N LEU A 335 1.20 0.31 20.00
CA LEU A 335 2.51 0.14 19.37
C LEU A 335 2.63 0.80 17.99
N GLY A 336 1.57 1.46 17.51
CA GLY A 336 1.55 2.06 16.17
C GLY A 336 1.60 1.04 15.06
N LYS A 337 1.11 -0.19 15.28
CA LYS A 337 1.06 -1.24 14.26
C LYS A 337 -0.22 -1.17 13.44
N PRO A 338 -0.15 -1.49 12.13
CA PRO A 338 -1.34 -1.61 11.31
C PRO A 338 -2.18 -2.79 11.80
N VAL A 339 -3.48 -2.56 12.00
CA VAL A 339 -4.45 -3.61 12.34
C VAL A 339 -5.56 -3.65 11.29
N ILE A 340 -5.77 -4.84 10.74
CA ILE A 340 -6.83 -5.14 9.77
C ILE A 340 -7.58 -6.36 10.28
N ILE A 341 -8.88 -6.41 10.11
CA ILE A 341 -9.69 -7.58 10.45
C ILE A 341 -10.51 -8.01 9.23
N GLY A 342 -10.75 -9.31 9.11
CA GLY A 342 -11.62 -9.90 8.10
C GLY A 342 -12.37 -11.10 8.68
N HIS A 343 -13.47 -11.52 8.06
CA HIS A 343 -14.24 -12.67 8.55
C HIS A 343 -13.43 -13.96 8.53
N SER A 344 -13.56 -14.76 9.59
CA SER A 344 -13.16 -16.16 9.53
C SER A 344 -14.07 -16.91 8.55
N ARG A 345 -13.53 -17.93 7.85
CA ARG A 345 -14.27 -18.65 6.80
C ARG A 345 -15.55 -19.37 7.29
N PRO A 346 -15.62 -19.95 8.51
CA PRO A 346 -16.86 -20.53 9.01
C PRO A 346 -17.92 -19.45 9.23
N ASN A 347 -19.14 -19.65 8.71
CA ASN A 347 -20.31 -18.78 8.98
C ASN A 347 -20.26 -17.32 8.49
N SER A 348 -19.31 -16.96 7.63
CA SER A 348 -19.12 -15.61 7.10
C SER A 348 -20.40 -14.93 6.57
N GLY A 349 -21.34 -15.67 5.98
CA GLY A 349 -22.63 -15.14 5.51
C GLY A 349 -23.55 -14.61 6.64
N LYS A 350 -23.63 -15.30 7.79
CA LYS A 350 -24.43 -14.85 8.93
C LYS A 350 -23.80 -13.63 9.61
N ILE A 351 -22.48 -13.67 9.76
CA ILE A 351 -21.68 -12.56 10.32
C ILE A 351 -21.86 -11.31 9.44
N ALA A 352 -21.83 -11.47 8.12
CA ALA A 352 -22.02 -10.37 7.19
C ALA A 352 -23.35 -9.64 7.34
N LEU A 353 -24.46 -10.38 7.52
CA LEU A 353 -25.76 -9.77 7.78
C LEU A 353 -25.77 -9.01 9.12
N ARG A 354 -25.19 -9.59 10.18
CA ARG A 354 -25.13 -8.98 11.51
C ARG A 354 -24.28 -7.71 11.56
N ASP A 355 -23.10 -7.71 10.93
CA ASP A 355 -22.10 -6.65 11.10
C ASP A 355 -22.06 -5.68 9.92
N GLY A 356 -22.57 -6.10 8.76
CA GLY A 356 -22.61 -5.27 7.57
C GLY A 356 -21.26 -5.16 6.86
N ILE A 357 -20.46 -6.22 6.96
CA ILE A 357 -19.17 -6.41 6.29
C ILE A 357 -19.33 -7.64 5.40
N ALA A 358 -18.82 -7.60 4.17
CA ALA A 358 -18.98 -8.77 3.31
C ALA A 358 -18.08 -9.95 3.74
N PRO A 359 -18.49 -11.20 3.45
CA PRO A 359 -17.64 -12.37 3.63
C PRO A 359 -16.27 -12.21 2.96
N GLY A 360 -15.20 -12.50 3.69
CA GLY A 360 -13.83 -12.38 3.16
C GLY A 360 -13.38 -10.95 2.86
N HIS A 361 -14.11 -9.94 3.36
CA HIS A 361 -13.77 -8.53 3.20
C HIS A 361 -12.84 -8.07 4.32
N ALA A 362 -11.78 -7.36 3.94
CA ALA A 362 -10.84 -6.75 4.88
C ALA A 362 -11.29 -5.33 5.24
N VAL A 363 -11.21 -4.99 6.52
CA VAL A 363 -11.46 -3.63 7.04
C VAL A 363 -10.34 -3.22 7.99
N THR A 364 -9.98 -1.94 7.98
CA THR A 364 -8.97 -1.40 8.90
C THR A 364 -9.58 -1.10 10.26
N VAL A 365 -8.91 -1.50 11.36
CA VAL A 365 -9.30 -1.03 12.70
C VAL A 365 -8.64 0.32 12.96
N LEU A 366 -9.44 1.34 13.25
CA LEU A 366 -8.94 2.70 13.50
C LEU A 366 -8.63 2.92 14.98
N GLU A 367 -9.53 2.49 15.85
CA GLU A 367 -9.45 2.64 17.30
C GLU A 367 -10.37 1.65 18.02
N VAL A 368 -10.01 1.30 19.25
CA VAL A 368 -10.89 0.60 20.18
C VAL A 368 -11.70 1.64 20.96
N VAL A 369 -13.01 1.47 21.02
CA VAL A 369 -13.94 2.38 21.70
C VAL A 369 -14.72 1.63 22.79
N PRO A 370 -15.34 2.33 23.76
CA PRO A 370 -16.01 1.66 24.89
C PRO A 370 -17.03 0.59 24.49
N ASN A 371 -17.73 0.76 23.38
CA ASN A 371 -18.76 -0.17 22.92
C ASN A 371 -18.30 -1.09 21.78
N GLY A 372 -17.03 -1.03 21.35
CA GLY A 372 -16.62 -1.77 20.17
C GLY A 372 -15.30 -1.38 19.53
N PHE A 373 -15.25 -1.58 18.22
CA PHE A 373 -14.13 -1.25 17.37
C PHE A 373 -14.61 -0.30 16.29
N LYS A 374 -14.00 0.88 16.20
CA LYS A 374 -14.25 1.76 15.08
C LYS A 374 -13.37 1.31 13.92
N ILE A 375 -14.01 1.01 12.80
CA ILE A 375 -13.35 0.46 11.63
C ILE A 375 -13.57 1.35 10.41
N LEU A 376 -12.63 1.29 9.48
CA LEU A 376 -12.76 1.83 8.13
C LEU A 376 -12.93 0.68 7.16
N ASP A 377 -14.11 0.63 6.55
CA ASP A 377 -14.40 -0.19 5.39
C ASP A 377 -13.85 0.52 4.14
N PRO A 378 -13.02 -0.13 3.30
CA PRO A 378 -12.42 0.48 2.12
C PRO A 378 -13.45 0.96 1.08
N TYR A 379 -14.75 0.65 1.23
CA TYR A 379 -15.83 1.36 0.52
C TYR A 379 -16.04 2.82 0.99
N GLY A 380 -15.18 3.35 1.86
CA GLY A 380 -15.22 4.73 2.36
C GLY A 380 -16.18 4.93 3.53
N GLN A 381 -16.50 3.87 4.27
CA GLN A 381 -17.47 3.91 5.37
C GLN A 381 -16.78 3.67 6.72
N VAL A 382 -17.16 4.46 7.72
CA VAL A 382 -16.78 4.20 9.11
C VAL A 382 -17.94 3.53 9.82
N LYS A 383 -17.65 2.42 10.50
CA LYS A 383 -18.64 1.66 11.27
C LYS A 383 -18.07 1.37 12.65
N THR A 384 -18.95 1.11 13.60
CA THR A 384 -18.56 0.56 14.91
C THR A 384 -19.04 -0.88 14.98
N LEU A 385 -18.10 -1.81 15.07
CA LEU A 385 -18.39 -3.20 15.36
C LEU A 385 -18.54 -3.39 16.86
N ALA A 386 -19.56 -4.13 17.30
CA ALA A 386 -19.73 -4.43 18.71
C ALA A 386 -18.53 -5.23 19.24
N LYS A 387 -18.15 -5.04 20.51
CA LYS A 387 -17.02 -5.79 21.11
C LYS A 387 -17.16 -7.30 20.89
N ASN A 388 -18.38 -7.80 21.11
CA ASN A 388 -18.70 -9.23 21.05
C ASN A 388 -18.57 -9.83 19.64
N SER A 389 -18.50 -9.01 18.58
CA SER A 389 -18.34 -9.55 17.22
C SER A 389 -16.91 -9.97 16.93
N ILE A 390 -15.92 -9.57 17.74
CA ILE A 390 -14.50 -9.72 17.37
C ILE A 390 -14.05 -11.17 17.22
N THR A 391 -14.67 -12.11 17.96
CA THR A 391 -14.37 -13.54 17.88
C THR A 391 -14.73 -14.17 16.52
N ASP A 392 -15.52 -13.47 15.71
CA ASP A 392 -15.88 -13.89 14.34
C ASP A 392 -14.87 -13.44 13.28
N TYR A 393 -13.80 -12.77 13.69
CA TYR A 393 -12.79 -12.18 12.81
C TYR A 393 -11.41 -12.80 13.00
N VAL A 394 -10.65 -12.81 11.92
CA VAL A 394 -9.20 -12.99 11.91
C VAL A 394 -8.59 -11.59 11.83
N MET A 395 -7.63 -11.32 12.70
CA MET A 395 -6.81 -10.12 12.66
C MET A 395 -5.55 -10.36 11.84
N HIS A 396 -5.18 -9.37 11.04
CA HIS A 396 -3.98 -9.32 10.23
C HIS A 396 -3.15 -8.10 10.62
N SER A 397 -1.87 -8.33 10.88
CA SER A 397 -0.86 -7.30 11.14
C SER A 397 0.52 -7.78 10.70
N ILE A 398 1.54 -6.93 10.84
CA ILE A 398 2.94 -7.29 10.59
C ILE A 398 3.83 -6.75 11.71
N ARG A 399 4.94 -7.44 11.97
CA ARG A 399 6.02 -6.95 12.83
C ARG A 399 7.36 -7.04 12.13
N ASP A 400 8.26 -6.11 12.41
CA ASP A 400 9.65 -6.23 11.96
C ASP A 400 10.29 -7.36 12.80
N ILE A 401 11.02 -8.26 12.16
CA ILE A 401 11.68 -9.39 12.84
C ILE A 401 12.80 -8.93 13.78
N SER A 402 13.35 -7.73 13.54
CA SER A 402 14.34 -7.11 14.42
C SER A 402 13.73 -6.48 15.67
N GLU A 403 12.39 -6.38 15.75
CA GLU A 403 11.75 -5.90 16.97
C GLU A 403 11.78 -6.98 18.06
N PRO A 404 12.17 -6.61 19.29
CA PRO A 404 12.19 -7.54 20.42
C PRO A 404 10.85 -8.26 20.66
N ASP A 405 10.92 -9.57 20.94
CA ASP A 405 9.74 -10.43 21.15
C ASP A 405 8.92 -10.04 22.39
N ASP A 406 9.55 -9.44 23.41
CA ASP A 406 8.91 -8.97 24.64
C ASP A 406 7.81 -7.94 24.37
N LYS A 407 8.01 -7.07 23.37
CA LYS A 407 6.98 -6.12 22.89
C LYS A 407 5.71 -6.82 22.42
N TYR A 408 5.80 -8.09 22.04
CA TYR A 408 4.70 -8.89 21.48
C TYR A 408 4.29 -10.06 22.38
N SER A 409 4.84 -10.15 23.60
CA SER A 409 4.53 -11.22 24.56
C SER A 409 3.02 -11.35 24.86
N PHE A 410 2.27 -10.25 24.77
CA PHE A 410 0.81 -10.23 24.91
C PHE A 410 0.06 -11.04 23.83
N LEU A 411 0.72 -11.38 22.73
CA LEU A 411 0.16 -12.27 21.72
C LEU A 411 0.15 -13.73 22.22
N THR A 412 1.19 -14.18 22.91
CA THR A 412 1.30 -15.56 23.41
C THR A 412 0.84 -15.75 24.84
N ALA A 413 0.78 -14.67 25.64
CA ALA A 413 0.36 -14.73 27.03
C ALA A 413 -1.13 -15.10 27.16
N ALA A 414 -1.42 -16.00 28.10
CA ALA A 414 -2.76 -16.10 28.67
C ALA A 414 -3.12 -14.73 29.28
N VAL A 415 -4.35 -14.28 29.00
CA VAL A 415 -4.89 -12.97 29.38
C VAL A 415 -4.54 -12.66 30.84
N PRO A 416 -4.04 -11.45 31.19
CA PRO A 416 -4.02 -11.01 32.58
C PRO A 416 -5.44 -11.11 33.11
N LYS A 417 -5.70 -11.99 34.09
CA LYS A 417 -6.96 -11.96 34.82
C LYS A 417 -7.14 -10.53 35.31
N GLU A 418 -8.33 -9.95 35.09
CA GLU A 418 -8.67 -8.69 35.77
C GLU A 418 -8.34 -8.85 37.26
N PRO A 419 -7.81 -7.81 37.95
CA PRO A 419 -7.80 -7.84 39.39
C PRO A 419 -9.24 -8.10 39.81
N GLU A 420 -9.48 -9.22 40.51
CA GLU A 420 -10.79 -9.54 41.03
C GLU A 420 -11.31 -8.28 41.73
N PRO A 421 -12.56 -7.83 41.45
CA PRO A 421 -13.12 -6.74 42.20
C PRO A 421 -12.98 -7.13 43.67
N GLU A 422 -12.35 -6.27 44.49
CA GLU A 422 -12.25 -6.51 45.93
C GLU A 422 -13.66 -6.84 46.42
N MET A 423 -13.91 -8.12 46.71
CA MET A 423 -15.17 -8.52 47.31
C MET A 423 -15.26 -7.72 48.60
N GLN A 424 -16.34 -6.96 48.74
CA GLN A 424 -16.65 -6.34 50.01
C GLN A 424 -16.57 -7.44 51.09
N PRO A 425 -15.94 -7.18 52.25
CA PRO A 425 -15.63 -8.21 53.25
C PRO A 425 -16.85 -9.04 53.67
N GLU A 426 -18.05 -8.44 53.57
CA GLU A 426 -19.35 -9.07 53.81
C GLU A 426 -19.68 -10.21 52.83
N VAL A 427 -19.32 -10.09 51.55
CA VAL A 427 -19.51 -11.13 50.53
C VAL A 427 -18.49 -12.25 50.69
N LYS A 428 -17.26 -11.92 51.11
CA LYS A 428 -16.20 -12.89 51.36
C LYS A 428 -16.53 -13.81 52.54
N GLN A 429 -17.15 -13.25 53.58
CA GLN A 429 -17.63 -14.00 54.75
C GLN A 429 -18.80 -14.93 54.43
N ALA A 430 -19.72 -14.52 53.55
CA ALA A 430 -20.82 -15.38 53.11
C ALA A 430 -20.32 -16.60 52.30
N VAL A 431 -19.29 -16.41 51.47
CA VAL A 431 -18.71 -17.49 50.64
C VAL A 431 -17.81 -18.44 51.44
N GLU A 432 -17.25 -17.99 52.56
CA GLU A 432 -16.51 -18.87 53.49
C GLU A 432 -17.46 -19.71 54.36
N ASN A 433 -18.59 -19.15 54.80
CA ASN A 433 -19.59 -19.90 55.59
C ASN A 433 -20.29 -21.01 54.77
N ASP A 434 -20.48 -20.83 53.45
CA ASP A 434 -21.09 -21.85 52.58
C ASP A 434 -20.15 -23.03 52.24
N LYS A 435 -18.85 -22.95 52.60
CA LYS A 435 -17.88 -24.03 52.38
C LYS A 435 -17.80 -25.04 53.52
N ASP A 436 -18.35 -24.71 54.69
CA ASP A 436 -18.34 -25.58 55.87
C ASP A 436 -19.61 -26.47 55.96
N ASP A 437 -20.56 -26.32 55.02
CA ASP A 437 -21.82 -27.09 54.96
C ASP A 437 -21.86 -28.19 53.86
N PHE A 438 -20.71 -28.62 53.34
CA PHE A 438 -20.59 -29.80 52.45
C PHE A 438 -19.48 -30.78 52.83
#